data_AF-A0A1H9QGF9-F1
#
_entry.id   AF-A0A1H9QGF9-F1
#
_cell.length_a   1.000
_cell.length_b   1.000
_cell.length_c   1.000
_cell.angle_alpha   90.00
_cell.angle_beta   90.00
_cell.angle_gamma   90.00
#
_symmetry.space_group_name_H-M   'P 1'
#
loop_
_entity.id
_entity.type
_entity.pdbx_description
1 polymer ?
#
loop_
_entity_poly.entity_id
_entity_poly.type
_entity_poly.pdbx_seq_one_letter_code
_entity_poly.pdbx_strand_id
1 'polypeptide(L)'
;MAVTNKELAFALRKMERCHRSFTDEKLEKKGIHLSQLRILHSFGEDSYLSQVEISNRLNVSPPHIAMAIKKMVTAGQLEKVPQENDMRYNRIHLTATGKQLREDTFDMLHAMEDGLFVGFSQADKDLLFQFVNQISKNIKKSK
;
A
#
# COMPACT_ATOMS: atom_id res chain seq x y z
N MET A 1 14.56 -27.77 21.42
CA MET A 1 13.84 -26.81 22.31
C MET A 1 12.61 -26.31 21.58
N ALA A 2 11.48 -26.15 22.28
CA ALA A 2 10.27 -25.59 21.68
C ALA A 2 10.39 -24.06 21.56
N VAL A 3 9.92 -23.51 20.43
CA VAL A 3 9.91 -22.06 20.20
C VAL A 3 8.90 -21.38 21.11
N THR A 4 9.28 -20.28 21.75
CA THR A 4 8.44 -19.51 22.67
C THR A 4 7.62 -18.43 21.97
N ASN A 5 6.52 -17.98 22.60
CA ASN A 5 5.73 -16.85 22.11
C ASN A 5 6.57 -15.56 21.97
N LYS A 6 7.55 -15.35 22.85
CA LYS A 6 8.43 -14.18 22.82
C LYS A 6 9.33 -14.20 21.59
N GLU A 7 9.88 -15.36 21.24
CA GLU A 7 10.72 -15.55 20.05
C GLU A 7 9.91 -15.34 18.78
N LEU A 8 8.71 -15.90 18.69
CA LEU A 8 7.80 -15.67 17.55
C LEU A 8 7.43 -14.19 17.41
N ALA A 9 7.05 -13.52 18.50
CA ALA A 9 6.71 -12.10 18.48
C ALA A 9 7.91 -11.21 18.10
N PHE A 10 9.13 -11.60 18.46
CA PHE A 10 10.34 -10.91 18.02
C PHE A 10 10.63 -11.13 16.54
N ALA A 11 10.53 -12.38 16.06
CA ALA A 11 10.73 -12.73 14.66
C ALA A 11 9.74 -12.00 13.74
N LEU A 12 8.45 -11.96 14.10
CA LEU A 12 7.43 -11.24 13.35
C LEU A 12 7.73 -9.74 13.24
N ARG A 13 8.13 -9.09 14.34
CA ARG A 13 8.51 -7.67 14.32
C ARG A 13 9.78 -7.42 13.52
N LYS A 14 10.76 -8.33 13.59
CA LYS A 14 11.99 -8.24 12.79
C LYS A 14 11.65 -8.36 11.30
N MET A 15 10.84 -9.34 10.93
CA MET A 15 10.37 -9.55 9.56
C MET A 15 9.63 -8.32 9.03
N GLU A 16 8.68 -7.77 9.79
CA GLU A 16 7.93 -6.56 9.38
C GLU A 16 8.88 -5.37 9.13
N ARG A 17 9.85 -5.13 10.01
CA ARG A 17 10.84 -4.06 9.80
C ARG A 17 11.71 -4.28 8.58
N CYS A 18 12.21 -5.50 8.37
CA CYS A 18 13.01 -5.82 7.19
C CYS A 18 12.21 -5.66 5.91
N HIS A 19 10.98 -6.17 5.87
CA HIS A 19 10.08 -6.04 4.74
C HIS A 19 9.77 -4.56 4.44
N ARG A 20 9.51 -3.77 5.49
CA ARG A 20 9.27 -2.33 5.35
C ARG A 20 10.47 -1.59 4.79
N SER A 21 11.67 -1.82 5.34
CA SER A 21 12.91 -1.20 4.84
C SER A 21 13.18 -1.55 3.38
N PHE A 22 12.98 -2.81 3.00
CA PHE A 22 13.13 -3.28 1.63
C PHE A 22 12.12 -2.60 0.69
N THR A 23 10.86 -2.47 1.12
CA THR A 23 9.80 -1.80 0.36
C THR A 23 10.09 -0.31 0.18
N ASP A 24 10.48 0.38 1.26
CA ASP A 24 10.80 1.80 1.23
C ASP A 24 11.96 2.09 0.26
N GLU A 25 13.04 1.28 0.27
CA GLU A 25 14.16 1.43 -0.66
C GLU A 25 13.75 1.28 -2.14
N LYS A 26 12.86 0.32 -2.44
CA LYS A 26 12.36 0.09 -3.81
C LYS A 26 11.45 1.22 -4.27
N LEU A 27 10.61 1.74 -3.38
CA LEU A 27 9.72 2.86 -3.66
C LEU A 27 10.48 4.18 -3.85
N GLU A 28 11.52 4.43 -3.05
CA GLU A 28 12.40 5.59 -3.19
C GLU A 28 13.07 5.63 -4.58
N LYS A 29 13.51 4.48 -5.11
CA LYS A 29 14.06 4.37 -6.47
C LYS A 29 13.05 4.73 -7.56
N LYS A 30 11.75 4.62 -7.28
CA LYS A 30 10.65 5.05 -8.16
C LYS A 30 10.13 6.45 -7.82
N GLY A 31 10.77 7.16 -6.89
CA GLY A 31 10.41 8.52 -6.50
C GLY A 31 9.07 8.64 -5.76
N ILE A 32 8.61 7.55 -5.11
CA ILE A 32 7.34 7.54 -4.37
C ILE A 32 7.49 6.99 -2.96
N HIS A 33 6.55 7.34 -2.09
CA HIS A 33 6.39 6.75 -0.76
C HIS A 33 5.23 5.75 -0.73
N LEU A 34 5.20 4.89 0.29
CA LEU A 34 4.14 3.89 0.49
C LEU A 34 2.72 4.49 0.49
N SER A 35 2.53 5.67 1.08
CA SER A 35 1.23 6.35 1.06
C SER A 35 0.79 6.76 -0.34
N GLN A 36 1.72 7.19 -1.19
CA GLN A 36 1.46 7.57 -2.58
C GLN A 36 1.21 6.32 -3.44
N LEU A 37 1.98 5.24 -3.24
CA LEU A 37 1.73 3.95 -3.85
C LEU A 37 0.30 3.45 -3.55
N ARG A 38 -0.11 3.51 -2.27
CA ARG A 38 -1.46 3.10 -1.87
C ARG A 38 -2.55 3.94 -2.53
N ILE A 39 -2.34 5.24 -2.71
CA ILE A 39 -3.27 6.11 -3.44
C ILE A 39 -3.30 5.72 -4.91
N LEU A 40 -2.15 5.53 -5.54
CA LEU A 40 -2.00 5.17 -6.95
C LEU A 40 -2.78 3.88 -7.30
N HIS A 41 -2.59 2.84 -6.49
CA HIS A 41 -3.25 1.53 -6.64
C HIS A 41 -4.68 1.51 -6.10
N SER A 42 -5.17 2.62 -5.53
CA SER A 42 -6.58 2.73 -5.10
C SER A 42 -7.52 3.05 -6.27
N PHE A 43 -7.01 3.50 -7.42
CA PHE A 43 -7.82 3.81 -8.59
C PHE A 43 -8.01 2.57 -9.47
N GLY A 44 -9.24 2.33 -9.91
CA GLY A 44 -9.54 1.42 -11.02
C GLY A 44 -9.21 2.05 -12.38
N GLU A 45 -9.34 1.28 -13.46
CA GLU A 45 -9.22 1.79 -14.82
C GLU A 45 -10.24 2.90 -15.07
N ASP A 46 -9.75 4.01 -15.65
CA ASP A 46 -10.52 5.21 -15.99
C ASP A 46 -11.50 5.71 -14.91
N SER A 47 -11.11 5.52 -13.64
CA SER A 47 -11.89 5.94 -12.48
C SER A 47 -11.41 7.28 -11.92
N TYR A 48 -12.29 7.90 -11.14
CA TYR A 48 -11.94 9.02 -10.27
C TYR A 48 -12.34 8.67 -8.84
N LEU A 49 -11.72 9.37 -7.89
CA LEU A 49 -12.08 9.30 -6.48
C LEU A 49 -12.04 10.70 -5.89
N SER A 50 -12.93 10.96 -4.95
CA SER A 50 -12.81 12.09 -4.03
C SER A 50 -11.74 11.80 -2.98
N GLN A 51 -11.23 12.85 -2.34
CA GLN A 51 -10.31 12.70 -1.22
C GLN A 51 -10.90 11.89 -0.05
N VAL A 52 -12.21 12.00 0.19
CA VAL A 52 -12.92 11.27 1.24
C VAL A 52 -12.97 9.78 0.90
N GLU A 53 -13.26 9.43 -0.34
CA GLU A 53 -13.25 8.03 -0.78
C GLU A 53 -11.87 7.40 -0.66
N ILE A 54 -10.81 8.12 -1.06
CA ILE A 54 -9.42 7.66 -0.89
C ILE A 54 -9.11 7.43 0.60
N SER A 55 -9.51 8.37 1.47
CA SER A 55 -9.27 8.27 2.92
C SER A 55 -9.97 7.06 3.53
N ASN A 56 -11.23 6.83 3.17
CA ASN A 56 -12.02 5.69 3.63
C ASN A 56 -11.46 4.37 3.11
N ARG A 57 -11.14 4.28 1.81
CA ARG A 57 -10.59 3.06 1.19
C ARG A 57 -9.24 2.67 1.79
N LEU A 58 -8.40 3.64 2.11
CA LEU A 58 -7.08 3.40 2.68
C LEU A 58 -7.09 3.33 4.21
N ASN A 59 -8.21 3.66 4.87
CA ASN A 59 -8.31 3.79 6.32
C ASN A 59 -7.19 4.69 6.91
N VAL A 60 -7.01 5.87 6.31
CA VAL A 60 -6.01 6.88 6.69
C VAL A 60 -6.73 8.20 6.93
N SER A 61 -6.27 9.00 7.90
CA SER A 61 -6.93 10.25 8.22
C SER A 61 -6.91 11.26 7.04
N PRO A 62 -7.98 12.06 6.86
CA PRO A 62 -8.08 13.01 5.75
C PRO A 62 -6.90 13.99 5.62
N PRO A 63 -6.30 14.54 6.71
CA PRO A 63 -5.14 15.43 6.59
C PRO A 63 -3.91 14.76 5.96
N HIS A 64 -3.63 13.50 6.31
CA HIS A 64 -2.50 12.76 5.74
C HIS A 64 -2.72 12.48 4.25
N ILE A 65 -3.94 12.08 3.88
CA ILE A 65 -4.31 11.86 2.48
C ILE A 65 -4.25 13.17 1.67
N ALA A 66 -4.72 14.29 2.22
CA ALA A 66 -4.63 15.60 1.57
C ALA A 66 -3.18 15.97 1.23
N MET A 67 -2.26 15.76 2.17
CA MET A 67 -0.83 16.04 1.98
C MET A 67 -0.21 15.14 0.91
N ALA A 68 -0.55 13.85 0.90
CA ALA A 68 -0.07 12.93 -0.12
C ALA A 68 -0.61 13.28 -1.52
N ILE A 69 -1.92 13.56 -1.64
CA ILE A 69 -2.53 14.01 -2.90
C ILE A 69 -1.86 15.29 -3.39
N LYS A 70 -1.62 16.28 -2.51
CA LYS A 70 -0.95 17.53 -2.88
C LYS A 70 0.42 17.25 -3.50
N LYS A 71 1.23 16.39 -2.88
CA LYS A 71 2.54 15.99 -3.42
C LYS A 71 2.43 15.31 -4.79
N MET A 72 1.47 14.41 -4.95
CA MET A 72 1.28 13.70 -6.22
C MET A 72 0.75 14.61 -7.34
N VAL A 73 -0.09 15.60 -7.03
CA VAL A 73 -0.51 16.64 -7.99
C VAL A 73 0.68 17.50 -8.40
N THR A 74 1.51 17.94 -7.44
CA THR A 74 2.74 18.70 -7.75
C THR A 74 3.72 17.88 -8.61
N ALA A 75 3.78 16.56 -8.41
CA ALA A 75 4.58 15.65 -9.22
C ALA A 75 3.93 15.29 -10.56
N GLY A 76 2.75 15.85 -10.88
CA GLY A 76 2.02 15.60 -12.12
C GLY A 76 1.39 14.21 -12.23
N GLN A 77 1.35 13.42 -11.17
CA GLN A 77 0.81 12.05 -11.14
C GLN A 77 -0.71 12.00 -10.96
N LEU A 78 -1.25 13.04 -10.32
CA LEU A 78 -2.68 13.22 -10.11
C LEU A 78 -3.11 14.58 -10.65
N GLU A 79 -4.37 14.67 -11.04
CA GLU A 79 -5.02 15.95 -11.32
C GLU A 79 -6.31 16.09 -10.53
N LYS A 80 -6.69 17.33 -10.24
CA LYS A 80 -7.96 17.67 -9.58
C LYS A 80 -8.86 18.34 -10.61
N VAL A 81 -9.99 17.70 -10.87
CA VAL A 81 -11.03 18.23 -11.74
C VAL A 81 -12.16 18.76 -10.86
N PRO A 82 -12.45 20.08 -10.89
CA PRO A 82 -13.60 20.64 -10.18
C PRO A 82 -14.90 20.03 -10.70
N GLN A 83 -15.86 19.78 -9.81
CA GLN A 83 -17.24 19.55 -10.22
C GLN A 83 -17.93 20.91 -10.40
N GLU A 84 -18.63 21.08 -11.54
CA GLU A 84 -19.34 22.32 -11.89
C GLU A 84 -20.28 22.84 -10.79
N ASN A 85 -20.81 21.94 -9.95
CA ASN A 85 -21.80 22.29 -8.91
C ASN A 85 -21.25 22.28 -7.48
N ASP A 86 -20.02 21.80 -7.23
CA ASP A 86 -19.40 21.89 -5.89
C ASP A 86 -17.88 21.70 -5.93
N MET A 87 -17.13 22.81 -5.79
CA MET A 87 -15.66 22.80 -5.71
C MET A 87 -15.09 22.10 -4.46
N ARG A 88 -15.94 21.79 -3.46
CA ARG A 88 -15.54 21.00 -2.29
C ARG A 88 -15.37 19.51 -2.62
N TYR A 89 -15.97 19.04 -3.72
CA TYR A 89 -15.88 17.67 -4.20
C TYR A 89 -15.04 17.60 -5.48
N ASN A 90 -13.74 17.81 -5.34
CA ASN A 90 -12.82 17.61 -6.46
C ASN A 90 -12.74 16.12 -6.81
N ARG A 91 -12.95 15.81 -8.10
CA ARG A 91 -12.62 14.50 -8.65
C ARG A 91 -11.12 14.43 -8.86
N ILE A 92 -10.50 13.43 -8.27
CA ILE A 92 -9.07 13.18 -8.45
C ILE A 92 -8.94 12.09 -9.50
N HIS A 93 -8.11 12.34 -10.51
CA HIS A 93 -7.83 11.40 -11.59
C HIS A 93 -6.35 11.06 -11.61
N LEU A 94 -6.02 9.85 -12.08
CA LEU A 94 -4.67 9.53 -12.53
C LEU A 94 -4.41 10.24 -13.86
N THR A 95 -3.30 10.98 -13.94
CA THR A 95 -2.79 11.50 -15.22
C THR A 95 -2.14 10.37 -16.02
N ALA A 96 -1.71 10.64 -17.26
CA ALA A 96 -0.93 9.68 -18.04
C ALA A 96 0.34 9.21 -17.30
N THR A 97 1.06 10.12 -16.65
CA THR A 97 2.25 9.78 -15.85
C THR A 97 1.88 9.00 -14.58
N GLY A 98 0.73 9.30 -13.97
CA GLY A 98 0.18 8.51 -12.86
C GLY A 98 -0.17 7.08 -13.29
N LYS A 99 -0.79 6.90 -14.45
CA LYS A 99 -1.10 5.56 -15.00
C LYS A 99 0.18 4.77 -15.28
N GLN A 100 1.16 5.37 -15.96
CA GLN A 100 2.46 4.73 -16.20
C GLN A 100 3.15 4.33 -14.89
N LEU A 101 3.15 5.22 -13.89
CA LEU A 101 3.75 4.93 -12.59
C LEU A 101 3.03 3.77 -11.87
N ARG A 102 1.72 3.63 -12.06
CA ARG A 102 0.94 2.52 -11.50
C ARG A 102 1.40 1.19 -12.07
N GLU A 103 1.60 1.14 -13.38
CA GLU A 103 2.10 -0.04 -14.09
C GLU A 103 3.53 -0.38 -13.66
N ASP A 104 4.43 0.62 -13.69
CA ASP A 104 5.81 0.48 -13.24
C ASP A 104 5.97 -0.06 -11.81
N THR A 105 5.03 0.32 -10.94
CA THR A 105 5.04 -0.11 -9.54
C THR A 105 4.34 -1.45 -9.34
N PHE A 106 3.41 -1.82 -10.22
CA PHE A 106 2.80 -3.15 -10.23
C PHE A 106 3.85 -4.24 -10.49
N ASP A 107 4.64 -4.10 -11.55
CA ASP A 107 5.70 -5.06 -11.89
C ASP A 107 6.77 -5.15 -10.79
N MET A 108 7.11 -4.01 -10.20
CA MET A 108 8.07 -3.94 -9.10
C MET A 108 7.55 -4.67 -7.86
N LEU A 109 6.26 -4.51 -7.51
CA LEU A 109 5.64 -5.22 -6.40
C LEU A 109 5.60 -6.73 -6.65
N HIS A 110 5.22 -7.17 -7.85
CA HIS A 110 5.23 -8.60 -8.18
C HIS A 110 6.63 -9.22 -8.09
N ALA A 111 7.64 -8.54 -8.64
CA ALA A 111 9.02 -9.01 -8.52
C ALA A 111 9.50 -9.06 -7.06
N MET A 112 9.04 -8.13 -6.21
CA MET A 112 9.31 -8.18 -4.77
C MET A 112 8.62 -9.38 -4.12
N GLU A 113 7.33 -9.58 -4.39
CA GLU A 113 6.51 -10.67 -3.82
C GLU A 113 7.11 -12.06 -4.16
N ASP A 114 7.55 -12.27 -5.39
CA ASP A 114 8.20 -13.50 -5.82
C ASP A 114 9.52 -13.74 -5.07
N GLY A 115 10.29 -12.68 -4.84
CA GLY A 115 11.56 -12.74 -4.12
C GLY A 115 11.42 -13.08 -2.63
N LEU A 116 10.31 -12.69 -1.99
CA LEU A 116 10.12 -12.88 -0.54
C LEU A 116 10.02 -14.35 -0.13
N PHE A 117 9.54 -15.22 -1.03
CA PHE A 117 9.25 -16.62 -0.73
C PHE A 117 10.14 -17.60 -1.51
N VAL A 118 11.28 -17.14 -2.01
CA VAL A 118 12.29 -18.03 -2.61
C VAL A 118 12.68 -19.12 -1.60
N GLY A 119 12.61 -20.38 -2.03
CA GLY A 119 12.89 -21.55 -1.18
C GLY A 119 11.70 -22.10 -0.40
N PHE A 120 10.53 -21.47 -0.46
CA PHE A 120 9.29 -22.01 0.12
C PHE A 120 8.56 -22.91 -0.88
N SER A 121 8.10 -24.07 -0.42
CA SER A 121 7.15 -24.87 -1.19
C SER A 121 5.74 -24.25 -1.16
N GLN A 122 4.85 -24.69 -2.05
CA GLN A 122 3.45 -24.23 -2.00
C GLN A 122 2.78 -24.60 -0.66
N ALA A 123 3.08 -25.78 -0.11
CA ALA A 123 2.56 -26.20 1.19
C ALA A 123 3.03 -25.29 2.33
N ASP A 124 4.29 -24.84 2.30
CA ASP A 124 4.80 -23.90 3.31
C ASP A 124 4.10 -22.54 3.22
N LYS A 125 3.85 -22.04 1.99
CA LYS A 125 3.12 -20.79 1.75
C LYS A 125 1.70 -20.87 2.29
N ASP A 126 0.99 -21.97 2.02
CA ASP A 126 -0.38 -22.17 2.47
C ASP A 126 -0.46 -22.23 4.01
N LEU A 127 0.48 -22.93 4.65
CA LEU A 127 0.55 -23.03 6.11
C LEU A 127 0.90 -21.67 6.75
N LEU A 128 1.88 -20.96 6.19
CA LEU A 128 2.24 -19.61 6.64
C LEU A 128 1.06 -18.65 6.54
N PHE A 129 0.32 -18.69 5.44
CA PHE A 129 -0.88 -17.87 5.23
C PHE A 129 -1.95 -18.15 6.29
N GLN A 130 -2.19 -19.41 6.62
CA GLN A 130 -3.11 -19.79 7.71
C GLN A 130 -2.66 -19.22 9.06
N PHE A 131 -1.38 -19.36 9.40
CA PHE A 131 -0.84 -18.85 10.67
C PHE A 131 -0.92 -17.33 10.78
N VAL A 132 -0.50 -16.59 9.75
CA VAL A 132 -0.56 -15.11 9.74
C VAL A 132 -2.00 -14.62 9.86
N ASN A 133 -2.95 -15.28 9.18
CA ASN A 133 -4.37 -14.94 9.30
C ASN A 133 -4.92 -15.21 10.70
N GLN A 134 -4.52 -16.31 11.34
CA GLN A 134 -4.94 -16.61 12.70
C GLN A 134 -4.39 -15.59 13.70
N ILE A 135 -3.12 -15.20 13.58
CA ILE A 135 -2.50 -14.14 14.39
C ILE A 135 -3.26 -12.82 14.19
N SER A 136 -3.57 -12.47 12.94
CA SER A 136 -4.31 -11.24 12.61
C SER A 136 -5.72 -11.21 13.21
N LYS A 137 -6.43 -12.35 13.19
CA LYS A 137 -7.74 -12.50 13.87
C LYS A 137 -7.61 -12.31 15.37
N ASN A 138 -6.58 -12.87 16.00
CA ASN A 138 -6.35 -12.73 17.43
C ASN A 138 -6.11 -11.26 17.82
N ILE A 139 -5.27 -10.54 17.07
CA ILE A 139 -5.00 -9.11 17.31
C ILE A 139 -6.28 -8.27 17.22
N LYS A 140 -7.14 -8.53 16.22
CA LYS A 140 -8.42 -7.82 16.07
C LYS A 140 -9.39 -8.05 17.23
N LYS A 141 -9.39 -9.26 17.81
CA LYS A 141 -10.23 -9.59 18.99
C LYS A 141 -9.71 -8.98 20.29
N SER A 142 -8.43 -8.64 20.35
CA SER A 142 -7.79 -8.03 21.53
C SER A 142 -7.83 -6.50 21.53
N LYS A 143 -8.50 -5.88 20.57
CA LYS A 143 -8.82 -4.45 20.54
C LYS A 143 -10.25 -4.22 21.01
#